data_AF-A0A9D8KYB9-F1
#
_entry.id   AF-A0A9D8KYB9-F1
#
_cell.length_a   1.000
_cell.length_b   1.000
_cell.length_c   1.000
_cell.angle_alpha   90.00
_cell.angle_beta   90.00
_cell.angle_gamma   90.00
#
_symmetry.space_group_name_H-M   'P 1'
#
loop_
_entity.id
_entity.type
_entity.pdbx_description
1 polymer ?
#
loop_
_entity_poly.entity_id
_entity_poly.type
_entity_poly.pdbx_seq_one_letter_code
_entity_poly.pdbx_strand_id
1 'polypeptide(L)'
;NGEWGEPVARGRLSLKEGLQRIDFPAHAGRLLRFRVLGVQNPDGDGDGAAGSDPMVSAAQATAARAIDALRPRDVGPIALSTFHILEQQLPERPARQQYLSQLPLPAALAGQARADQSFRGEAGMRMNGLQFRRGLGVGAHSRIDIALKGRWHLLRADLGIDDACRAAGGMQFQVWGDGRLLYDSGLVKAPGVVKPELDIRGLSSLSLRTLGAQGSQPAQVCGNWANAVLIGEEGDSADFVAP
;
A
#
# COMPACT_ATOMS: atom_id res chain seq x y z
N ASN A 1 -4.15 8.74 -14.97
CA ASN A 1 -5.44 9.43 -14.72
C ASN A 1 -6.31 8.58 -13.80
N GLY A 2 -6.03 8.58 -12.50
CA GLY A 2 -6.86 7.95 -11.47
C GLY A 2 -7.11 8.96 -10.37
N GLU A 3 -8.24 8.86 -9.65
CA GLU A 3 -8.51 9.68 -8.47
C GLU A 3 -7.58 9.24 -7.34
N TRP A 4 -6.40 9.84 -7.31
CA TRP A 4 -5.53 9.80 -6.14
C TRP A 4 -6.21 10.68 -5.11
N GLY A 5 -6.67 10.07 -4.02
CA GLY A 5 -7.34 10.77 -2.93
C GLY A 5 -6.49 11.90 -2.32
N GLU A 6 -6.97 12.45 -1.21
CA GLU A 6 -6.32 13.58 -0.54
C GLU A 6 -4.83 13.31 -0.25
N PRO A 7 -3.93 14.29 -0.48
CA PRO A 7 -2.51 14.15 -0.16
C PRO A 7 -2.32 13.81 1.32
N VAL A 8 -1.55 12.76 1.60
CA VAL A 8 -1.23 12.34 2.98
C VAL A 8 -0.31 13.33 3.71
N ALA A 9 0.39 14.19 2.97
CA ALA A 9 1.20 15.27 3.50
C ALA A 9 1.20 16.47 2.53
N ARG A 10 1.19 17.67 3.09
CA ARG A 10 1.36 18.94 2.38
C ARG A 10 2.35 19.80 3.18
N GLY A 11 3.24 20.50 2.50
CA GLY A 11 4.26 21.31 3.18
C GLY A 11 4.98 22.24 2.21
N ARG A 12 5.83 23.09 2.79
CA ARG A 12 6.67 24.04 2.07
C ARG A 12 8.12 23.88 2.53
N LEU A 13 9.04 23.85 1.58
CA LEU A 13 10.47 23.94 1.87
C LEU A 13 10.88 25.42 1.93
N SER A 14 11.65 25.79 2.95
CA SER A 14 12.29 27.10 3.02
C SER A 14 13.48 27.12 2.05
N LEU A 15 13.80 28.30 1.51
CA LEU A 15 15.03 28.45 0.74
C LEU A 15 16.20 28.37 1.72
N LYS A 16 17.01 27.32 1.60
CA LYS A 16 18.20 27.12 2.43
C LYS A 16 19.34 26.62 1.55
N GLU A 17 20.55 27.02 1.88
CA GLU A 17 21.76 26.48 1.26
C GLU A 17 21.98 25.04 1.75
N GLY A 18 22.24 24.11 0.83
CA GLY A 18 22.50 22.70 1.13
C GLY A 18 21.31 21.74 1.02
N LEU A 19 21.53 20.46 1.36
CA LEU A 19 20.55 19.39 1.27
C LEU A 19 19.48 19.54 2.36
N GLN A 20 18.20 19.53 1.98
CA GLN A 20 17.09 19.53 2.91
C GLN A 20 16.42 18.15 2.96
N ARG A 21 16.11 17.68 4.16
CA ARG A 21 15.44 16.41 4.41
C ARG A 21 13.98 16.65 4.78
N ILE A 22 13.08 15.91 4.14
CA ILE A 22 11.67 15.83 4.53
C ILE A 22 11.39 14.37 4.89
N ASP A 23 10.94 14.16 6.12
CA ASP A 23 10.51 12.85 6.59
C ASP A 23 8.99 12.78 6.57
N PHE A 24 8.47 11.64 6.13
CA PHE A 24 7.05 11.32 6.17
C PHE A 24 6.87 10.06 7.01
N PRO A 25 5.77 9.94 7.77
CA PRO A 25 5.43 8.68 8.41
C PRO A 25 5.30 7.59 7.35
N ALA A 26 5.76 6.38 7.67
CA ALA A 26 5.63 5.23 6.77
C ALA A 26 4.15 5.04 6.44
N HIS A 27 3.86 4.91 5.13
CA HIS A 27 2.50 4.79 4.63
C HIS A 27 2.41 3.56 3.73
N ALA A 28 1.48 2.66 4.04
CA ALA A 28 1.27 1.47 3.23
C ALA A 28 0.76 1.87 1.82
N GLY A 29 1.41 1.34 0.78
CA GLY A 29 1.02 1.58 -0.60
C GLY A 29 2.10 1.18 -1.60
N ARG A 30 1.70 0.86 -2.83
CA ARG A 30 2.61 0.37 -3.88
C ARG A 30 3.28 1.48 -4.69
N LEU A 31 2.77 2.72 -4.63
CA LEU A 31 3.21 3.84 -5.44
C LEU A 31 3.19 5.13 -4.61
N LEU A 32 4.32 5.82 -4.58
CA LEU A 32 4.44 7.19 -4.06
C LEU A 32 4.44 8.17 -5.23
N ARG A 33 3.61 9.22 -5.14
CA ARG A 33 3.66 10.34 -6.07
C ARG A 33 4.07 11.60 -5.32
N PHE A 34 5.24 12.12 -5.66
CA PHE A 34 5.65 13.46 -5.27
C PHE A 34 5.20 14.47 -6.32
N ARG A 35 4.59 15.57 -5.86
CA ARG A 35 4.19 16.69 -6.74
C ARG A 35 4.73 17.99 -6.17
N VAL A 36 5.58 18.67 -6.94
CA VAL A 36 6.00 20.05 -6.66
C VAL A 36 4.99 20.99 -7.31
N LEU A 37 4.30 21.80 -6.50
CA LEU A 37 3.26 22.71 -6.99
C LEU A 37 3.81 24.06 -7.49
N GLY A 38 4.99 24.47 -7.01
CA GLY A 38 5.68 25.67 -7.44
C GLY A 38 7.01 25.85 -6.71
N VAL A 39 7.96 26.52 -7.35
CA VAL A 39 9.27 26.89 -6.78
C VAL A 39 9.40 28.40 -6.54
N GLN A 40 8.33 29.15 -6.81
CA GLN A 40 8.31 30.61 -6.71
C GLN A 40 7.69 31.00 -5.36
N ASN A 41 8.31 31.98 -4.69
CA ASN A 41 7.79 32.61 -3.46
C ASN A 41 7.18 33.97 -3.81
N PRO A 42 5.90 34.03 -4.25
CA PRO A 42 5.27 35.30 -4.60
C PRO A 42 4.96 36.19 -3.39
N ASP A 43 4.87 35.61 -2.19
CA ASP A 43 4.33 36.29 -1.01
C ASP A 43 5.40 36.84 -0.05
N GLY A 44 6.70 36.68 -0.33
CA GLY A 44 7.77 37.43 0.33
C GLY A 44 8.01 37.20 1.83
N ASP A 45 7.27 36.29 2.48
CA ASP A 45 7.38 36.10 3.93
C ASP A 45 8.52 35.13 4.31
N GLY A 46 9.74 35.65 4.41
CA GLY A 46 10.87 35.05 5.15
C GLY A 46 11.89 34.24 4.32
N ASP A 47 13.12 34.75 4.26
CA ASP A 47 14.39 34.21 3.72
C ASP A 47 14.37 33.62 2.30
N GLY A 48 13.52 34.18 1.43
CA GLY A 48 13.78 34.22 -0.02
C GLY A 48 14.38 35.58 -0.36
N ALA A 49 15.37 35.62 -1.25
CA ALA A 49 16.12 36.82 -1.62
C ALA A 49 15.23 38.07 -1.72
N ALA A 50 15.27 38.90 -0.68
CA ALA A 50 14.99 40.32 -0.76
C ALA A 50 16.13 40.94 -1.58
N GLY A 51 16.09 40.72 -2.89
CA GLY A 51 17.05 41.24 -3.84
C GLY A 51 16.24 41.93 -4.92
N SER A 52 16.33 43.26 -4.94
CA SER A 52 15.87 44.14 -6.00
C SER A 52 15.91 43.50 -7.39
N ASP A 53 14.82 43.69 -8.13
CA ASP A 53 14.74 43.42 -9.56
C ASP A 53 16.02 43.96 -10.26
N PRO A 54 16.77 43.13 -11.00
CA PRO A 54 17.98 43.54 -11.72
C PRO A 54 17.71 44.64 -12.77
N MET A 55 16.45 44.94 -13.10
CA MET A 55 16.07 46.11 -13.90
C MET A 55 16.20 47.44 -13.17
N VAL A 56 16.32 47.45 -11.83
CA VAL A 56 16.38 48.66 -11.01
C VAL A 56 17.83 49.10 -10.70
N SER A 57 18.80 48.18 -10.76
CA SER A 57 20.23 48.46 -10.49
C SER A 57 21.05 48.86 -11.71
N ALA A 58 20.46 48.82 -12.92
CA ALA A 58 21.13 49.23 -14.17
C ALA A 58 21.31 50.76 -14.30
N ALA A 59 20.72 51.56 -13.42
CA ALA A 59 20.76 53.03 -13.49
C ALA A 59 22.07 53.66 -12.95
N GLN A 60 23.00 52.89 -12.42
CA GLN A 60 24.21 53.42 -11.74
C GLN A 60 25.56 52.95 -12.33
N ALA A 61 25.58 52.17 -13.42
CA ALA A 61 26.84 51.71 -14.02
C ALA A 61 27.27 52.58 -15.21
N THR A 62 28.36 53.31 -15.04
CA THR A 62 29.06 54.09 -16.06
C THR A 62 29.91 53.19 -16.97
N ALA A 63 29.26 52.59 -17.98
CA ALA A 63 29.78 52.32 -19.32
C ALA A 63 28.81 51.37 -20.03
N ALA A 64 27.94 51.92 -20.89
CA ALA A 64 27.05 51.13 -21.71
C ALA A 64 27.87 50.36 -22.77
N ARG A 65 28.01 49.04 -22.59
CA ARG A 65 28.33 48.15 -23.71
C ARG A 65 27.02 47.77 -24.39
N ALA A 66 26.95 47.89 -25.70
CA ALA A 66 25.81 47.42 -26.47
C ALA A 66 25.67 45.90 -26.29
N ILE A 67 24.56 45.46 -25.71
CA ILE A 67 24.21 44.05 -25.57
C ILE A 67 23.20 43.74 -26.67
N ASP A 68 23.53 42.77 -27.52
CA ASP A 68 22.60 42.26 -28.54
C ASP A 68 21.50 41.43 -27.85
N ALA A 69 20.35 42.06 -27.61
CA ALA A 69 19.19 41.45 -26.96
C ALA A 69 18.49 40.38 -27.82
N LEU A 70 18.87 40.24 -29.10
CA LEU A 70 18.31 39.24 -30.02
C LEU A 70 19.11 37.94 -30.05
N ARG A 71 20.31 37.91 -29.45
CA ARG A 71 21.01 36.64 -29.21
C ARG A 71 20.31 35.88 -28.10
N PRO A 72 19.75 34.68 -28.38
CA PRO A 72 19.26 33.80 -27.32
C PRO A 72 20.41 33.57 -26.36
N ARG A 73 20.22 33.90 -25.07
CA ARG A 73 21.12 33.39 -24.05
C ARG A 73 20.98 31.88 -24.09
N ASP A 74 22.05 31.15 -24.38
CA ASP A 74 22.10 29.70 -24.17
C ASP A 74 22.00 29.46 -22.66
N VAL A 75 20.77 29.44 -22.16
CA VAL A 75 20.47 29.01 -20.80
C VAL A 75 20.48 27.49 -20.88
N GLY A 76 21.62 26.88 -20.56
CA GLY A 76 21.69 25.43 -20.37
C GLY A 76 20.61 24.96 -19.39
N PRO A 77 20.16 23.70 -19.46
CA PRO A 77 19.12 23.20 -18.57
C PRO A 77 19.50 23.45 -17.09
N ILE A 78 18.73 24.30 -16.40
CA ILE A 78 18.90 24.57 -14.99
C ILE A 78 18.19 23.47 -14.21
N ALA A 79 18.95 22.61 -13.53
CA ALA A 79 18.39 21.69 -12.55
C ALA A 79 17.95 22.50 -11.32
N LEU A 80 16.66 22.82 -11.22
CA LEU A 80 16.09 23.60 -10.12
C LEU A 80 15.99 22.80 -8.80
N SER A 81 16.01 21.47 -8.88
CA SER A 81 16.03 20.57 -7.71
C SER A 81 16.48 19.17 -8.15
N THR A 82 17.28 18.51 -7.31
CA THR A 82 17.63 17.09 -7.46
C THR A 82 17.07 16.35 -6.27
N PHE A 83 16.15 15.42 -6.52
CA PHE A 83 15.58 14.58 -5.47
C PHE A 83 16.28 13.23 -5.47
N HIS A 84 16.86 12.87 -4.33
CA HIS A 84 17.32 11.51 -4.07
C HIS A 84 16.28 10.88 -3.15
N ILE A 85 15.53 9.91 -3.68
CA ILE A 85 14.78 9.01 -2.81
C ILE A 85 15.84 8.11 -2.18
N LEU A 86 16.09 8.28 -0.89
CA LEU A 86 16.82 7.28 -0.13
C LEU A 86 15.90 6.06 -0.04
N GLU A 87 16.06 5.20 -1.03
CA GLU A 87 15.37 3.93 -1.14
C GLU A 87 15.57 3.13 0.15
N GLN A 88 14.51 2.43 0.55
CA GLN A 88 14.46 1.63 1.76
C GLN A 88 15.70 0.73 1.87
N GLN A 89 16.28 0.72 3.09
CA GLN A 89 17.40 -0.16 3.45
C GLN A 89 17.19 -1.57 2.87
N LEU A 90 18.20 -2.05 2.16
CA LEU A 90 18.33 -3.47 1.79
C LEU A 90 18.03 -4.32 3.03
N PRO A 91 17.24 -5.40 2.90
CA PRO A 91 16.87 -6.22 4.04
C PRO A 91 18.14 -6.72 4.73
N GLU A 92 18.37 -6.22 5.94
CA GLU A 92 19.57 -6.53 6.73
C GLU A 92 19.54 -7.99 7.22
N ARG A 93 18.36 -8.61 7.19
CA ARG A 93 18.09 -9.97 7.63
C ARG A 93 17.50 -10.79 6.49
N PRO A 94 17.74 -12.12 6.46
CA PRO A 94 17.19 -13.00 5.43
C PRO A 94 15.67 -12.86 5.31
N ALA A 95 15.15 -13.00 4.08
CA ALA A 95 13.72 -12.98 3.83
C ALA A 95 13.02 -14.15 4.53
N ARG A 96 11.88 -13.88 5.16
CA ARG A 96 11.02 -14.89 5.80
C ARG A 96 9.65 -14.90 5.15
N GLN A 97 9.10 -16.10 4.97
CA GLN A 97 7.70 -16.30 4.62
C GLN A 97 6.96 -16.95 5.79
N GLN A 98 5.78 -16.43 6.12
CA GLN A 98 4.91 -16.96 7.17
C GLN A 98 3.51 -17.18 6.58
N TYR A 99 3.12 -18.43 6.37
CA TYR A 99 1.74 -18.74 6.02
C TYR A 99 0.84 -18.44 7.21
N LEU A 100 -0.29 -17.77 6.96
CA LEU A 100 -1.23 -17.42 8.03
C LEU A 100 -1.83 -18.67 8.68
N SER A 101 -2.01 -19.75 7.92
CA SER A 101 -2.53 -21.01 8.44
C SER A 101 -1.57 -21.78 9.33
N GLN A 102 -0.29 -21.40 9.36
CA GLN A 102 0.69 -21.95 10.30
C GLN A 102 0.72 -21.22 11.64
N LEU A 103 0.04 -20.06 11.74
CA LEU A 103 -0.13 -19.37 13.02
C LEU A 103 -1.20 -20.10 13.86
N PRO A 104 -1.05 -20.15 15.20
CA PRO A 104 -2.04 -20.77 16.06
C PRO A 104 -3.40 -20.06 15.93
N LEU A 105 -4.39 -20.72 15.34
CA LEU A 105 -5.72 -20.13 15.14
C LEU A 105 -6.49 -20.13 16.47
N PRO A 106 -6.93 -18.96 16.99
CA PRO A 106 -7.71 -18.88 18.22
C PRO A 106 -9.04 -19.63 18.10
N ALA A 107 -9.47 -20.28 19.19
CA ALA A 107 -10.75 -21.01 19.22
C ALA A 107 -11.96 -20.11 18.90
N ALA A 108 -11.87 -18.82 19.22
CA ALA A 108 -12.89 -17.81 18.88
C ALA A 108 -13.14 -17.68 17.35
N LEU A 109 -12.16 -18.06 16.51
CA LEU A 109 -12.29 -18.04 15.06
C LEU A 109 -12.81 -19.35 14.46
N ALA A 110 -13.03 -20.41 15.24
CA ALA A 110 -13.42 -21.73 14.71
C ALA A 110 -14.75 -21.72 13.93
N GLY A 111 -15.65 -20.77 14.25
CA GLY A 111 -16.91 -20.56 13.52
C GLY A 111 -16.78 -19.70 12.26
N GLN A 112 -15.62 -19.10 11.99
CA GLN A 112 -15.39 -18.15 10.90
C GLN A 112 -14.31 -18.61 9.93
N ALA A 113 -13.30 -19.35 10.42
CA ALA A 113 -12.13 -19.76 9.68
C ALA A 113 -11.63 -21.14 10.10
N ARG A 114 -11.01 -21.85 9.16
CA ARG A 114 -10.30 -23.12 9.38
C ARG A 114 -8.94 -23.06 8.70
N ALA A 115 -7.89 -23.49 9.40
CA ALA A 115 -6.55 -23.55 8.85
C ALA A 115 -6.36 -24.80 7.99
N ASP A 116 -5.79 -24.61 6.79
CA ASP A 116 -5.43 -25.67 5.83
C ASP A 116 -6.60 -26.60 5.42
N GLN A 117 -7.85 -26.15 5.60
CA GLN A 117 -9.07 -26.90 5.33
C GLN A 117 -10.14 -25.97 4.74
N SER A 118 -11.03 -26.51 3.90
CA SER A 118 -12.21 -25.75 3.47
C SER A 118 -13.10 -25.46 4.67
N PHE A 119 -13.85 -24.35 4.62
CA PHE A 119 -14.73 -23.96 5.73
C PHE A 119 -15.79 -25.02 6.06
N ARG A 120 -16.27 -25.75 5.05
CA ARG A 120 -17.26 -26.82 5.19
C ARG A 120 -16.69 -28.11 5.78
N GLY A 121 -15.37 -28.26 5.83
CA GLY A 121 -14.70 -29.39 6.51
C GLY A 121 -14.80 -30.74 5.81
N GLU A 122 -15.56 -30.87 4.71
CA GLU A 122 -15.75 -32.14 3.99
C GLU A 122 -14.65 -32.44 2.97
N ALA A 123 -13.93 -31.41 2.49
CA ALA A 123 -12.86 -31.53 1.51
C ALA A 123 -11.71 -30.56 1.80
N GLY A 124 -10.52 -30.84 1.23
CA GLY A 124 -9.43 -29.86 1.18
C GLY A 124 -9.85 -28.60 0.42
N MET A 125 -9.15 -27.48 0.65
CA MET A 125 -9.46 -26.22 -0.03
C MET A 125 -9.28 -26.36 -1.54
N ARG A 126 -10.31 -25.99 -2.31
CA ARG A 126 -10.28 -26.05 -3.77
C ARG A 126 -10.94 -24.83 -4.38
N MET A 127 -10.33 -24.27 -5.42
CA MET A 127 -10.93 -23.18 -6.20
C MET A 127 -10.61 -23.41 -7.68
N ASN A 128 -11.62 -23.27 -8.53
CA ASN A 128 -11.47 -23.52 -9.97
C ASN A 128 -10.88 -24.91 -10.28
N GLY A 129 -11.24 -25.93 -9.50
CA GLY A 129 -10.74 -27.30 -9.62
C GLY A 129 -9.35 -27.54 -9.04
N LEU A 130 -8.57 -26.50 -8.77
CA LEU A 130 -7.21 -26.58 -8.22
C LEU A 130 -7.23 -26.76 -6.70
N GLN A 131 -6.38 -27.65 -6.20
CA GLN A 131 -6.25 -27.92 -4.76
C GLN A 131 -5.19 -27.02 -4.12
N PHE A 132 -5.49 -26.50 -2.93
CA PHE A 132 -4.61 -25.67 -2.13
C PHE A 132 -4.32 -26.35 -0.79
N ARG A 133 -3.02 -26.53 -0.47
CA ARG A 133 -2.57 -27.18 0.77
C ARG A 133 -2.42 -26.21 1.94
N ARG A 134 -2.29 -24.92 1.65
CA ARG A 134 -2.08 -23.87 2.65
C ARG A 134 -3.10 -22.75 2.48
N GLY A 135 -3.56 -22.21 3.60
CA GLY A 135 -4.50 -21.08 3.60
C GLY A 135 -5.59 -21.20 4.65
N LEU A 136 -6.53 -20.26 4.63
CA LEU A 136 -7.66 -20.20 5.54
C LEU A 136 -8.96 -20.39 4.76
N GLY A 137 -9.69 -21.47 5.04
CA GLY A 137 -11.06 -21.64 4.57
C GLY A 137 -12.02 -20.86 5.46
N VAL A 138 -12.85 -20.01 4.87
CA VAL A 138 -13.69 -19.04 5.58
C VAL A 138 -15.15 -19.09 5.14
N GLY A 139 -16.04 -18.68 6.04
CA GLY A 139 -17.46 -18.51 5.75
C GLY A 139 -17.78 -17.20 4.99
N ALA A 140 -19.06 -17.03 4.65
CA ALA A 140 -19.62 -15.82 4.02
C ALA A 140 -19.33 -14.52 4.78
N HIS A 141 -19.24 -14.60 6.11
CA HIS A 141 -18.93 -13.49 7.01
C HIS A 141 -17.80 -13.91 7.95
N SER A 142 -16.63 -13.31 7.77
CA SER A 142 -15.49 -13.53 8.65
C SER A 142 -14.70 -12.25 8.86
N ARG A 143 -14.08 -12.13 10.03
CA ARG A 143 -13.07 -11.12 10.33
C ARG A 143 -11.94 -11.78 11.10
N ILE A 144 -10.75 -11.73 10.52
CA ILE A 144 -9.53 -12.33 11.06
C ILE A 144 -8.54 -11.20 11.24
N ASP A 145 -8.35 -10.78 12.49
CA ASP A 145 -7.43 -9.70 12.86
C ASP A 145 -6.05 -10.28 13.20
N ILE A 146 -5.00 -9.61 12.73
CA ILE A 146 -3.61 -10.06 12.83
C ILE A 146 -2.78 -8.88 13.35
N ALA A 147 -2.08 -9.07 14.45
CA ALA A 147 -1.08 -8.13 14.93
C ALA A 147 0.25 -8.42 14.23
N LEU A 148 0.92 -7.38 13.75
CA LEU A 148 2.21 -7.45 13.07
C LEU A 148 3.30 -6.82 13.93
N LYS A 149 4.42 -7.53 14.09
CA LYS A 149 5.63 -7.03 14.73
C LYS A 149 6.83 -7.27 13.83
N GLY A 150 7.67 -6.25 13.66
CA GLY A 150 8.86 -6.32 12.80
C GLY A 150 8.65 -5.68 11.43
N ARG A 151 9.48 -6.06 10.46
CA ARG A 151 9.58 -5.44 9.12
C ARG A 151 8.90 -6.29 8.05
N TRP A 152 7.58 -6.48 8.19
CA TRP A 152 6.77 -7.12 7.15
C TRP A 152 6.69 -6.25 5.89
N HIS A 153 6.83 -6.88 4.71
CA HIS A 153 6.88 -6.20 3.42
C HIS A 153 5.62 -6.44 2.59
N LEU A 154 5.21 -7.71 2.43
CA LEU A 154 4.09 -8.08 1.56
C LEU A 154 3.09 -9.01 2.23
N LEU A 155 1.81 -8.83 1.89
CA LEU A 155 0.77 -9.86 2.00
C LEU A 155 0.43 -10.35 0.59
N ARG A 156 0.46 -11.68 0.39
CA ARG A 156 0.00 -12.34 -0.83
C ARG A 156 -1.05 -13.39 -0.50
N ALA A 157 -2.05 -13.55 -1.35
CA ALA A 157 -3.04 -14.62 -1.24
C ALA A 157 -3.69 -14.91 -2.61
N ASP A 158 -4.28 -16.09 -2.74
CA ASP A 158 -5.21 -16.47 -3.79
C ASP A 158 -6.63 -16.53 -3.18
N LEU A 159 -7.54 -15.67 -3.66
CA LEU A 159 -8.88 -15.50 -3.08
C LEU A 159 -9.96 -15.96 -4.04
N GLY A 160 -10.91 -16.75 -3.54
CA GLY A 160 -12.00 -17.24 -4.35
C GLY A 160 -13.01 -18.07 -3.56
N ILE A 161 -14.12 -18.38 -4.23
CA ILE A 161 -15.16 -19.25 -3.69
C ILE A 161 -14.68 -20.70 -3.74
N ASP A 162 -14.86 -21.41 -2.63
CA ASP A 162 -14.47 -22.81 -2.55
C ASP A 162 -15.38 -23.66 -3.45
N ASP A 163 -14.82 -24.66 -4.10
CA ASP A 163 -15.57 -25.51 -5.02
C ASP A 163 -16.75 -26.23 -4.34
N ALA A 164 -16.67 -26.49 -3.03
CA ALA A 164 -17.76 -27.08 -2.24
C ALA A 164 -19.02 -26.18 -2.16
N CYS A 165 -18.87 -24.87 -2.35
CA CYS A 165 -19.97 -23.89 -2.34
C CYS A 165 -20.08 -23.11 -3.66
N ARG A 166 -19.52 -23.65 -4.75
CA ARG A 166 -19.57 -23.06 -6.10
C ARG A 166 -20.98 -22.65 -6.55
N ALA A 167 -22.00 -23.42 -6.18
CA ALA A 167 -23.39 -23.15 -6.55
C ALA A 167 -24.13 -22.19 -5.60
N ALA A 168 -23.54 -21.86 -4.44
CA ALA A 168 -24.19 -21.05 -3.41
C ALA A 168 -24.23 -19.56 -3.78
N GLY A 169 -23.20 -19.07 -4.49
CA GLY A 169 -23.08 -17.67 -4.87
C GLY A 169 -21.65 -17.13 -4.90
N GLY A 170 -21.49 -15.89 -4.47
CA GLY A 170 -20.22 -15.18 -4.36
C GLY A 170 -20.16 -14.26 -3.15
N MET A 171 -18.97 -13.75 -2.84
CA MET A 171 -18.73 -12.83 -1.72
C MET A 171 -17.57 -11.88 -2.04
N GLN A 172 -17.38 -10.90 -1.17
CA GLN A 172 -16.32 -9.91 -1.25
C GLN A 172 -15.21 -10.25 -0.26
N PHE A 173 -13.97 -10.00 -0.65
CA PHE A 173 -12.78 -10.14 0.18
C PHE A 173 -12.15 -8.77 0.36
N GLN A 174 -11.94 -8.37 1.62
CA GLN A 174 -11.30 -7.11 1.95
C GLN A 174 -10.09 -7.32 2.84
N VAL A 175 -9.05 -6.51 2.59
CA VAL A 175 -7.90 -6.38 3.47
C VAL A 175 -7.87 -4.97 4.02
N TRP A 176 -7.84 -4.85 5.33
CA TRP A 176 -7.63 -3.59 6.03
C TRP A 176 -6.28 -3.62 6.75
N GLY A 177 -5.61 -2.47 6.81
CA GLY A 177 -4.39 -2.28 7.59
C GLY A 177 -4.51 -1.02 8.44
N ASP A 178 -4.23 -1.14 9.73
CA ASP A 178 -4.34 -0.04 10.71
C ASP A 178 -5.64 0.76 10.58
N GLY A 179 -6.75 0.04 10.41
CA GLY A 179 -8.09 0.62 10.29
C GLY A 179 -8.44 1.22 8.92
N ARG A 180 -7.56 1.12 7.92
CA ARG A 180 -7.79 1.64 6.56
C ARG A 180 -7.95 0.50 5.54
N LEU A 181 -8.90 0.65 4.61
CA LEU A 181 -9.08 -0.30 3.52
C LEU A 181 -7.88 -0.24 2.57
N LEU A 182 -7.20 -1.36 2.38
CA LEU A 182 -6.06 -1.52 1.47
C LEU A 182 -6.45 -2.21 0.17
N TYR A 183 -7.41 -3.12 0.24
CA TYR A 183 -7.86 -3.91 -0.90
C TYR A 183 -9.33 -4.31 -0.73
N ASP A 184 -10.06 -4.24 -1.83
CA ASP A 184 -11.40 -4.80 -2.00
C ASP A 184 -11.44 -5.54 -3.33
N SER A 185 -11.82 -6.82 -3.30
CA SER A 185 -11.95 -7.62 -4.52
C SER A 185 -13.17 -7.26 -5.36
N GLY A 186 -14.14 -6.53 -4.80
CA GLY A 186 -15.52 -6.56 -5.27
C GLY A 186 -16.10 -7.98 -5.17
N LEU A 187 -17.23 -8.21 -5.83
CA LEU A 187 -17.92 -9.50 -5.81
C LEU A 187 -17.12 -10.56 -6.59
N VAL A 188 -16.66 -11.60 -5.90
CA VAL A 188 -16.01 -12.77 -6.49
C VAL A 188 -16.99 -13.94 -6.51
N LYS A 189 -17.14 -14.58 -7.67
CA LYS A 189 -17.93 -15.80 -7.86
C LYS A 189 -17.02 -16.90 -8.41
N ALA A 190 -17.29 -18.16 -8.08
CA ALA A 190 -16.63 -19.28 -8.74
C ALA A 190 -16.90 -19.26 -10.27
N PRO A 191 -15.93 -19.64 -11.12
CA PRO A 191 -14.58 -20.11 -10.79
C PRO A 191 -13.53 -18.99 -10.67
N GLY A 192 -13.93 -17.73 -10.57
CA GLY A 192 -13.01 -16.60 -10.47
C GLY A 192 -12.11 -16.67 -9.24
N VAL A 193 -10.82 -16.39 -9.45
CA VAL A 193 -9.81 -16.27 -8.39
C VAL A 193 -9.04 -14.97 -8.60
N VAL A 194 -8.93 -14.17 -7.53
CA VAL A 194 -8.15 -12.93 -7.53
C VAL A 194 -6.91 -13.10 -6.65
N LYS A 195 -5.81 -12.44 -7.02
CA LYS A 195 -4.50 -12.67 -6.40
C LYS A 195 -3.88 -11.36 -5.90
N PRO A 196 -4.37 -10.79 -4.78
CA PRO A 196 -3.81 -9.56 -4.26
C PRO A 196 -2.36 -9.79 -3.81
N GLU A 197 -1.54 -8.78 -4.13
CA GLU A 197 -0.21 -8.57 -3.56
C GLU A 197 -0.17 -7.14 -3.05
N LEU A 198 -0.11 -7.02 -1.73
CA LEU A 198 -0.25 -5.76 -1.00
C LEU A 198 1.04 -5.45 -0.28
N ASP A 199 1.50 -4.20 -0.40
CA ASP A 199 2.55 -3.64 0.43
C ASP A 199 1.99 -3.37 1.83
N ILE A 200 2.61 -3.98 2.84
CA ILE A 200 2.22 -3.89 4.24
C ILE A 200 3.32 -3.27 5.11
N ARG A 201 4.32 -2.63 4.50
CA ARG A 201 5.41 -1.96 5.21
C ARG A 201 4.86 -0.88 6.14
N GLY A 202 5.36 -0.86 7.36
CA GLY A 202 4.98 0.10 8.39
C GLY A 202 3.63 -0.15 9.06
N LEU A 203 2.90 -1.21 8.68
CA LEU A 203 1.63 -1.54 9.32
C LEU A 203 1.84 -2.30 10.63
N SER A 204 1.00 -1.98 11.63
CA SER A 204 0.99 -2.66 12.92
C SER A 204 -0.07 -3.77 13.00
N SER A 205 -1.08 -3.71 12.13
CA SER A 205 -2.21 -4.63 12.14
C SER A 205 -2.79 -4.85 10.75
N LEU A 206 -3.33 -6.06 10.53
CA LEU A 206 -4.15 -6.41 9.37
C LEU A 206 -5.50 -6.98 9.82
N SER A 207 -6.53 -6.80 9.00
CA SER A 207 -7.84 -7.44 9.16
C SER A 207 -8.26 -8.03 7.81
N LEU A 208 -8.31 -9.35 7.74
CA LEU A 208 -8.83 -10.08 6.57
C LEU A 208 -10.33 -10.31 6.77
N ARG A 209 -11.14 -9.84 5.83
CA ARG A 209 -12.60 -9.87 5.97
C ARG A 209 -13.28 -10.47 4.76
N THR A 210 -14.26 -11.33 5.01
CA THR A 210 -15.24 -11.74 4.00
C THR A 210 -16.61 -11.21 4.38
N LEU A 211 -17.32 -10.68 3.38
CA LEU A 211 -18.61 -10.06 3.58
C LEU A 211 -19.41 -10.01 2.27
N GLY A 212 -20.66 -9.53 2.37
CA GLY A 212 -21.49 -9.25 1.21
C GLY A 212 -21.76 -10.48 0.35
N ALA A 213 -22.02 -11.62 0.99
CA ALA A 213 -22.42 -12.83 0.29
C ALA A 213 -23.74 -12.63 -0.48
N GLN A 214 -23.76 -13.07 -1.73
CA GLN A 214 -24.88 -12.92 -2.66
C GLN A 214 -25.04 -14.20 -3.48
N GLY A 215 -26.26 -14.58 -3.86
CA GLY A 215 -26.52 -15.75 -4.68
C GLY A 215 -27.81 -16.46 -4.30
N SER A 216 -27.96 -17.70 -4.80
CA SER A 216 -29.10 -18.57 -4.51
C SER A 216 -29.14 -19.02 -3.05
N GLN A 217 -27.96 -19.17 -2.41
CA GLN A 217 -27.83 -19.58 -1.02
C GLN A 217 -26.75 -18.75 -0.31
N PRO A 218 -26.98 -17.45 -0.02
CA PRO A 218 -25.97 -16.56 0.54
C PRO A 218 -25.36 -17.05 1.87
N ALA A 219 -26.21 -17.60 2.75
CA ALA A 219 -25.76 -18.20 4.02
C ALA A 219 -24.87 -19.43 3.82
N GLN A 220 -24.88 -20.02 2.62
CA GLN A 220 -24.05 -21.17 2.31
C GLN A 220 -22.71 -20.83 1.66
N VAL A 221 -22.52 -19.58 1.22
CA VAL A 221 -21.28 -19.13 0.57
C VAL A 221 -20.10 -19.32 1.51
N CYS A 222 -19.01 -19.80 0.93
CA CYS A 222 -17.74 -20.03 1.58
C CYS A 222 -16.61 -19.73 0.58
N GLY A 223 -15.40 -19.57 1.07
CA GLY A 223 -14.26 -19.35 0.21
C GLY A 223 -12.96 -19.55 0.92
N ASN A 224 -11.88 -19.28 0.21
CA ASN A 224 -10.53 -19.52 0.70
C ASN A 224 -9.69 -18.26 0.57
N TRP A 225 -8.94 -17.95 1.62
CA TRP A 225 -7.70 -17.20 1.56
C TRP A 225 -6.56 -18.20 1.35
N ALA A 226 -6.46 -18.75 0.14
CA ALA A 226 -5.48 -19.78 -0.16
C ALA A 226 -4.08 -19.18 -0.34
N ASN A 227 -3.05 -19.95 0.01
CA ASN A 227 -1.64 -19.51 -0.01
C ASN A 227 -1.40 -18.16 0.71
N ALA A 228 -2.27 -17.78 1.66
CA ALA A 228 -2.17 -16.51 2.36
C ALA A 228 -0.87 -16.47 3.18
N VAL A 229 0.03 -15.58 2.78
CA VAL A 229 1.42 -15.53 3.26
C VAL A 229 1.86 -14.11 3.50
N LEU A 230 2.52 -13.89 4.63
CA LEU A 230 3.27 -12.68 4.93
C LEU A 230 4.73 -12.88 4.53
N ILE A 231 5.30 -11.89 3.86
CA ILE A 231 6.71 -11.85 3.47
C ILE A 231 7.35 -10.71 4.21
N GLY A 232 8.37 -11.01 5.01
CA GLY A 232 9.09 -10.07 5.84
C GLY A 232 10.54 -10.52 6.01
N GLU A 233 11.09 -10.30 7.19
CA GLU A 233 12.45 -10.65 7.55
C GLU A 233 12.49 -11.65 8.71
N GLU A 234 13.62 -12.31 8.87
CA GLU A 234 13.89 -13.15 10.03
C GLU A 234 13.71 -12.38 11.34
N GLY A 235 13.01 -12.97 12.31
CA GLY A 235 12.69 -12.36 13.60
C GLY A 235 11.37 -11.57 13.64
N ASP A 236 10.72 -11.31 12.50
CA ASP A 236 9.40 -10.69 12.48
C ASP A 236 8.34 -11.66 13.03
N SER A 237 7.31 -11.18 13.72
CA SER A 237 6.24 -12.05 14.24
C SER A 237 4.86 -11.54 13.84
N ALA A 238 3.91 -12.46 13.74
CA ALA A 238 2.52 -12.15 13.46
C ALA A 238 1.65 -13.10 14.29
N ASP A 239 0.61 -12.55 14.90
CA ASP A 239 -0.27 -13.29 15.80
C ASP A 239 -1.73 -12.95 15.49
N PHE A 240 -2.61 -13.95 15.48
CA PHE A 240 -4.04 -13.69 15.41
C PHE A 240 -4.52 -13.01 16.69
N VAL A 241 -5.30 -11.95 16.53
CA VAL A 241 -5.94 -11.24 17.64
C VAL A 241 -7.32 -11.84 17.84
N ALA A 242 -7.62 -12.28 19.06
CA ALA A 242 -8.96 -12.71 19.41
C ALA A 242 -9.93 -11.53 19.26
N PRO A 243 -11.09 -11.73 18.60
CA PRO A 243 -12.09 -10.68 18.41
C PRO A 243 -12.71 -10.20 19.73
#